data_AF-A0A268BTY1-F1
#
_entry.id   AF-A0A268BTY1-F1
#
_cell.length_a   1.000
_cell.length_b   1.000
_cell.length_c   1.000
_cell.angle_alpha   90.00
_cell.angle_beta   90.00
_cell.angle_gamma   90.00
#
_symmetry.space_group_name_H-M   'P 1'
#
loop_
_entity.id
_entity.type
_entity.pdbx_description
1 polymer ?
#
loop_
_entity_poly.entity_id
_entity_poly.type
_entity_poly.pdbx_seq_one_letter_code
_entity_poly.pdbx_strand_id
1 'polypeptide(L)'
;MVESKMAYFIDPETLEHTYDQVLIQPDEEGNHILPENATWKRPIKEDGSFFVLAKWNPEAEEWEEGGTPPKPSIPEPTETELLGEALVEEKLRRIRTEQQVSDLGTQLVEEELAGIAKEEQLQAQAQALQDLGEQVVDMRLQQILNEGGTQS
;
A
#
# COMPACT_ATOMS: atom_id res chain seq x y z
N MET A 1 42.10 -30.12 42.36
CA MET A 1 41.79 -29.14 41.30
C MET A 1 40.65 -28.31 41.81
N VAL A 2 40.79 -26.99 41.86
CA VAL A 2 39.67 -26.10 42.24
C VAL A 2 38.83 -25.90 40.99
N GLU A 3 37.55 -26.25 41.06
CA GLU A 3 36.62 -26.20 39.93
C GLU A 3 36.12 -24.77 39.70
N SER A 4 36.12 -24.34 38.44
CA SER A 4 35.58 -23.04 38.02
C SER A 4 34.07 -22.94 38.31
N LYS A 5 33.55 -21.74 38.54
CA LYS A 5 32.12 -21.48 38.79
C LYS A 5 31.49 -20.60 37.72
N MET A 6 30.23 -20.83 37.38
CA MET A 6 29.48 -19.98 36.44
C MET A 6 28.71 -18.89 37.19
N ALA A 7 28.94 -17.64 36.83
CA ALA A 7 28.15 -16.49 37.31
C ALA A 7 27.14 -16.07 36.22
N TYR A 8 25.93 -15.71 36.64
CA TYR A 8 24.81 -15.29 35.80
C TYR A 8 24.49 -13.83 36.07
N PHE A 9 24.41 -13.01 35.03
CA PHE A 9 24.24 -11.57 35.18
C PHE A 9 22.78 -11.14 35.32
N ILE A 10 22.60 -10.10 36.12
CA ILE A 10 21.34 -9.49 36.49
C ILE A 10 21.43 -8.03 36.07
N ASP A 11 20.39 -7.54 35.38
CA ASP A 11 20.25 -6.13 35.12
C ASP A 11 20.01 -5.38 36.45
N PRO A 12 20.85 -4.40 36.84
CA PRO A 12 20.76 -3.78 38.16
C PRO A 12 19.51 -2.93 38.36
N GLU A 13 18.85 -2.49 37.29
CA GLU A 13 17.67 -1.62 37.38
C GLU A 13 16.38 -2.46 37.44
N THR A 14 16.31 -3.51 36.62
CA THR A 14 15.11 -4.33 36.43
C THR A 14 15.14 -5.65 37.19
N LEU A 15 16.32 -6.06 37.63
CA LEU A 15 16.62 -7.38 38.22
C LEU A 15 16.38 -8.55 37.26
N GLU A 16 16.25 -8.28 35.96
CA GLU A 16 16.02 -9.31 34.96
C GLU A 16 17.33 -10.01 34.59
N HIS A 17 17.27 -11.30 34.26
CA HIS A 17 18.41 -12.03 33.74
C HIS A 17 18.81 -11.47 32.38
N THR A 18 20.07 -11.05 32.21
CA THR A 18 20.55 -10.49 30.93
C THR A 18 20.84 -11.56 29.88
N TYR A 19 20.72 -12.84 30.25
CA TYR A 19 21.16 -14.00 29.46
C TYR A 19 22.67 -14.10 29.25
N ASP A 20 23.45 -13.22 29.88
CA ASP A 20 24.91 -13.32 29.93
C ASP A 20 25.37 -14.18 31.11
N GLN A 21 26.45 -14.92 30.87
CA GLN A 21 27.09 -15.74 31.89
C GLN A 21 28.60 -15.77 31.68
N VAL A 22 29.36 -15.88 32.78
CA VAL A 22 30.82 -15.94 32.73
C VAL A 22 31.35 -17.06 33.62
N LEU A 23 32.35 -17.78 33.10
CA LEU A 23 33.08 -18.78 33.88
C LEU A 23 34.18 -18.09 34.69
N ILE A 24 34.04 -18.09 36.01
CA ILE A 24 34.99 -17.52 36.95
C ILE A 24 35.99 -18.60 37.38
N GLN A 25 37.27 -18.30 37.15
CA GLN A 25 38.38 -19.09 37.65
C GLN A 25 38.72 -18.67 39.09
N PRO A 26 39.19 -19.61 39.94
CA PRO A 26 39.70 -19.27 41.26
C PRO A 26 40.95 -18.38 41.14
N ASP A 27 41.13 -17.49 42.12
CA ASP A 27 42.36 -16.72 42.29
C ASP A 27 43.53 -17.59 42.80
N GLU A 28 44.69 -16.96 43.03
CA GLU A 28 45.90 -17.65 43.53
C GLU A 28 45.70 -18.28 44.92
N GLU A 29 44.70 -17.84 45.67
CA GLU A 29 44.32 -18.36 46.99
C GLU A 29 43.19 -19.41 46.91
N GLY A 30 42.61 -19.63 45.74
CA GLY A 30 41.51 -20.58 45.51
C GLY A 30 40.10 -19.96 45.63
N ASN A 31 39.98 -18.65 45.82
CA ASN A 31 38.72 -17.96 46.00
C ASN A 31 38.07 -17.58 44.66
N HIS A 32 36.74 -17.57 44.61
CA HIS A 32 35.99 -17.11 43.44
C HIS A 32 35.36 -15.75 43.75
N ILE A 33 35.76 -14.72 42.99
CA ILE A 33 35.20 -13.39 43.12
C ILE A 33 33.97 -13.29 42.22
N LEU A 34 32.80 -13.05 42.82
CA LEU A 34 31.56 -12.85 42.09
C LEU A 34 31.58 -11.45 41.42
N PRO A 35 31.33 -11.36 40.11
CA PRO A 35 31.19 -10.07 39.43
C PRO A 35 30.04 -9.25 40.01
N GLU A 36 30.12 -7.92 39.83
CA GLU A 36 29.02 -7.03 40.18
C GLU A 36 27.76 -7.39 39.40
N ASN A 37 26.60 -7.28 40.04
CA ASN A 37 25.28 -7.59 39.46
C ASN A 37 25.21 -9.01 38.88
N ALA A 38 25.81 -9.99 39.56
CA ALA A 38 25.74 -11.39 39.17
C ALA A 38 25.34 -12.28 40.34
N THR A 39 24.92 -13.50 40.03
CA THR A 39 24.61 -14.55 41.00
C THR A 39 25.24 -15.87 40.57
N TRP A 40 25.57 -16.73 41.54
CA TRP A 40 25.99 -18.10 41.27
C TRP A 40 24.82 -19.04 40.97
N LYS A 41 23.58 -18.63 41.29
CA LYS A 41 22.40 -19.45 41.06
C LYS A 41 22.03 -19.37 39.58
N ARG A 42 21.84 -20.53 38.96
CA ARG A 42 21.35 -20.61 37.58
C ARG A 42 19.84 -20.29 37.54
N PRO A 43 19.35 -19.53 36.55
CA PRO A 43 17.93 -19.25 36.37
C PRO A 43 17.17 -20.47 35.80
N ILE A 44 17.03 -21.51 36.61
CA ILE A 44 16.25 -22.71 36.32
C ILE A 44 15.26 -23.01 37.45
N LYS A 45 14.12 -23.60 37.08
CA LYS A 45 13.11 -24.11 38.01
C LYS A 45 13.58 -25.42 38.64
N GLU A 46 12.89 -25.86 39.69
CA GLU A 46 13.18 -27.12 40.40
C GLU A 46 13.11 -28.35 39.47
N ASP A 47 12.27 -28.31 38.44
CA ASP A 47 12.12 -29.37 37.43
C ASP A 47 13.21 -29.36 36.35
N GLY A 48 14.17 -28.42 36.43
CA GLY A 48 15.26 -28.24 35.48
C GLY A 48 14.88 -27.44 34.23
N SER A 49 13.65 -26.95 34.10
CA SER A 49 13.24 -26.06 33.00
C SER A 49 13.73 -24.63 33.23
N PHE A 50 13.76 -23.81 32.17
CA PHE A 50 14.14 -22.39 32.26
C PHE A 50 12.94 -21.53 32.67
N PHE A 51 13.19 -20.47 33.43
CA PHE A 51 12.20 -19.42 33.62
C PHE A 51 11.94 -18.67 32.31
N VAL A 52 10.68 -18.36 32.03
CA VAL A 52 10.33 -17.42 30.97
C VAL A 52 10.52 -16.03 31.57
N LEU A 53 11.48 -15.24 31.05
CA LEU A 53 11.79 -13.91 31.58
C LEU A 53 12.14 -13.96 33.08
N ALA A 54 13.27 -14.60 33.38
CA ALA A 54 13.73 -14.79 34.77
C ALA A 54 14.05 -13.44 35.44
N LYS A 55 13.62 -13.28 36.68
CA LYS A 55 13.90 -12.12 37.52
C LYS A 55 14.53 -12.55 38.84
N TRP A 56 15.52 -11.82 39.31
CA TRP A 56 16.19 -12.10 40.57
C TRP A 56 15.45 -11.44 41.73
N ASN A 57 15.10 -12.25 42.73
CA ASN A 57 14.56 -11.79 44.00
C ASN A 57 15.69 -11.70 45.03
N PRO A 58 16.19 -10.48 45.37
CA PRO A 58 17.32 -10.33 46.28
C PRO A 58 16.96 -10.64 47.74
N GLU A 59 15.69 -10.63 48.13
CA GLU A 59 15.26 -10.97 49.49
C GLU A 59 15.27 -12.48 49.73
N ALA A 60 14.80 -13.25 48.74
CA ALA A 60 14.82 -14.71 48.76
C ALA A 60 16.14 -15.31 48.24
N GLU A 61 16.99 -14.49 47.63
CA GLU A 61 18.16 -14.89 46.84
C GLU A 61 17.80 -15.96 45.79
N GLU A 62 16.66 -15.83 45.10
CA GLU A 62 16.15 -16.83 44.16
C GLU A 62 15.67 -16.24 42.85
N TRP A 63 15.61 -17.08 41.81
CA TRP A 63 15.03 -16.71 40.52
C TRP A 63 13.53 -16.96 40.53
N GLU A 64 12.78 -16.02 39.97
CA GLU A 64 11.34 -16.09 39.81
C GLU A 64 10.92 -15.78 38.37
N GLU A 65 9.69 -16.15 38.02
CA GLU A 65 9.08 -15.81 36.73
C GLU A 65 8.41 -14.44 36.86
N GLY A 66 8.78 -13.46 36.02
CA GLY A 66 8.18 -12.12 36.14
C GLY A 66 8.88 -10.98 35.42
N GLY A 67 9.85 -11.24 34.54
CA GLY A 67 10.44 -10.20 33.70
C GLY A 67 9.47 -9.68 32.64
N THR A 68 9.86 -8.58 32.01
CA THR A 68 9.04 -7.85 31.04
C THR A 68 9.21 -8.48 29.66
N PRO A 69 8.13 -8.86 28.94
CA PRO A 69 8.27 -9.38 27.60
C PRO A 69 8.84 -8.29 26.68
N PRO A 70 9.82 -8.60 25.82
CA PRO A 70 10.30 -7.63 24.85
C PRO A 70 9.13 -7.19 23.97
N LYS A 71 9.09 -5.89 23.65
CA LYS A 71 8.08 -5.37 22.72
C LYS A 71 8.21 -6.16 21.40
N PRO A 72 7.10 -6.63 20.80
CA PRO A 72 7.17 -7.29 19.52
C PRO A 72 7.79 -6.35 18.50
N SER A 73 8.93 -6.73 17.95
CA SER A 73 9.51 -6.06 16.79
C SER A 73 8.63 -6.37 15.60
N ILE A 74 7.90 -5.38 15.12
CA ILE A 74 7.28 -5.46 13.79
C ILE A 74 8.48 -5.41 12.82
N PRO A 75 8.71 -6.47 12.03
CA PRO A 75 9.80 -6.43 11.06
C PRO A 75 9.56 -5.28 10.09
N GLU A 76 10.59 -4.50 9.82
CA GLU A 76 10.53 -3.49 8.77
C GLU A 76 10.23 -4.18 7.43
N PRO A 77 9.40 -3.57 6.58
CA PRO A 77 9.10 -4.15 5.28
C PRO A 77 10.40 -4.33 4.49
N THR A 78 10.54 -5.50 3.91
CA THR A 78 11.69 -5.83 3.07
C THR A 78 11.66 -5.00 1.79
N GLU A 79 12.83 -4.80 1.18
CA GLU A 79 12.94 -4.11 -0.12
C GLU A 79 12.07 -4.78 -1.21
N THR A 80 11.88 -6.10 -1.12
CA THR A 80 11.03 -6.86 -2.04
C THR A 80 9.54 -6.49 -1.89
N GLU A 81 9.08 -6.28 -0.65
CA GLU A 81 7.70 -5.87 -0.38
C GLU A 81 7.44 -4.45 -0.90
N LEU A 82 8.37 -3.52 -0.67
CA LEU A 82 8.28 -2.15 -1.17
C LEU A 82 8.26 -2.10 -2.71
N LEU A 83 9.10 -2.90 -3.37
CA LEU A 83 9.09 -3.03 -4.84
C LEU A 83 7.77 -3.64 -5.35
N GLY A 84 7.21 -4.59 -4.62
CA GLY A 84 5.91 -5.18 -4.92
C GLY A 84 4.78 -4.14 -4.90
N GLU A 85 4.74 -3.31 -3.85
CA GLU A 85 3.75 -2.23 -3.72
C GLU A 85 3.87 -1.21 -4.86
N ALA A 86 5.09 -0.73 -5.14
CA ALA A 86 5.34 0.22 -6.22
C ALA A 86 4.92 -0.32 -7.60
N LEU A 87 5.14 -1.62 -7.85
CA LEU A 87 4.72 -2.26 -9.09
C LEU A 87 3.19 -2.33 -9.21
N VAL A 88 2.49 -2.60 -8.12
CA VAL A 88 1.02 -2.64 -8.09
C VAL A 88 0.45 -1.25 -8.37
N GLU A 89 0.98 -0.20 -7.72
CA GLU A 89 0.55 1.18 -7.95
C GLU A 89 0.74 1.60 -9.41
N GLU A 90 1.90 1.31 -10.00
CA GLU A 90 2.19 1.65 -11.39
C GLU A 90 1.27 0.89 -12.37
N LYS A 91 0.97 -0.39 -12.11
CA LYS A 91 0.00 -1.16 -12.93
C LYS A 91 -1.41 -0.55 -12.86
N LEU A 92 -1.87 -0.18 -11.67
CA LEU A 92 -3.18 0.46 -11.51
C LEU A 92 -3.25 1.81 -12.21
N ARG A 93 -2.16 2.58 -12.16
CA ARG A 93 -2.05 3.84 -12.89
C ARG A 93 -2.18 3.63 -14.40
N ARG A 94 -1.48 2.64 -14.96
CA ARG A 94 -1.55 2.32 -16.40
C ARG A 94 -2.95 1.92 -16.83
N ILE A 95 -3.60 1.03 -16.08
CA ILE A 95 -4.98 0.60 -16.37
C ILE A 95 -5.93 1.81 -16.40
N ARG A 96 -5.81 2.73 -15.44
CA ARG A 96 -6.61 3.95 -15.41
C ARG A 96 -6.38 4.82 -16.65
N THR A 97 -5.12 4.99 -17.06
CA THR A 97 -4.77 5.76 -18.24
C THR A 97 -5.30 5.12 -19.52
N GLU A 98 -5.18 3.80 -19.67
CA GLU A 98 -5.72 3.06 -20.82
C GLU A 98 -7.24 3.22 -20.93
N GLN A 99 -7.96 3.13 -19.79
CA GLN A 99 -9.40 3.36 -19.76
C GLN A 99 -9.75 4.79 -20.20
N GLN A 100 -9.03 5.80 -19.69
CA GLN A 100 -9.25 7.20 -20.08
C GLN A 100 -9.05 7.41 -21.59
N VAL A 101 -8.01 6.80 -22.18
CA VAL A 101 -7.75 6.89 -23.61
C VAL A 101 -8.88 6.23 -24.41
N SER A 102 -9.37 5.08 -23.95
CA SER A 102 -10.50 4.38 -24.59
C SER A 102 -11.79 5.22 -24.55
N ASP A 103 -12.09 5.84 -23.41
CA ASP A 103 -13.29 6.66 -23.24
C ASP A 103 -13.23 7.92 -24.12
N LEU A 104 -12.07 8.59 -24.16
CA LEU A 104 -11.83 9.74 -25.05
C LEU A 104 -11.93 9.35 -26.52
N GLY A 105 -11.41 8.18 -26.91
CA GLY A 105 -11.54 7.68 -28.27
C GLY A 105 -13.00 7.45 -28.68
N THR A 106 -13.82 6.93 -27.77
CA THR A 106 -15.26 6.73 -28.01
C THR A 106 -15.99 8.07 -28.15
N GLN A 107 -15.71 9.03 -27.26
CA GLN A 107 -16.29 10.38 -27.34
C GLN A 107 -15.96 11.09 -28.64
N LEU A 108 -14.70 10.98 -29.11
CA LEU A 108 -14.30 11.59 -30.37
C LEU A 108 -15.06 10.97 -31.56
N VAL A 109 -15.24 9.65 -31.57
CA VAL A 109 -16.03 8.98 -32.62
C VAL A 109 -17.49 9.42 -32.58
N GLU A 110 -18.09 9.54 -31.40
CA GLU A 110 -19.47 10.03 -31.25
C GLU A 110 -19.62 11.48 -31.71
N GLU A 111 -18.66 12.35 -31.41
CA GLU A 111 -18.64 13.74 -31.84
C GLU A 111 -18.51 13.88 -33.36
N GLU A 112 -17.60 13.13 -33.98
CA GLU A 112 -17.44 13.09 -35.44
C GLU A 112 -18.72 12.59 -36.14
N LEU A 113 -19.35 11.52 -35.63
CA LEU A 113 -20.61 11.01 -36.16
C LEU A 113 -21.75 12.04 -36.04
N ALA A 114 -21.84 12.74 -34.91
CA ALA A 114 -22.82 13.81 -34.73
C ALA A 114 -22.56 14.99 -35.68
N GLY A 115 -21.30 15.32 -35.95
CA GLY A 115 -20.87 16.31 -36.93
C GLY A 115 -21.34 15.96 -38.35
N ILE A 116 -21.05 14.73 -38.79
CA ILE A 116 -21.47 14.21 -40.10
C ILE A 116 -22.99 14.26 -40.26
N ALA A 117 -23.73 13.75 -39.27
CA ALA A 117 -25.20 13.74 -39.31
C ALA A 117 -25.79 15.16 -39.42
N LYS A 118 -25.18 16.12 -38.73
CA LYS A 118 -25.57 17.53 -38.81
C LYS A 118 -25.28 18.13 -40.19
N GLU A 119 -24.14 17.79 -40.79
CA GLU A 119 -23.78 18.25 -42.13
C GLU A 119 -24.73 17.69 -43.20
N GLU A 120 -25.06 16.40 -43.13
CA GLU A 120 -26.07 15.78 -44.01
C GLU A 120 -27.43 16.48 -43.88
N GLN A 121 -27.86 16.79 -42.64
CA GLN A 121 -29.10 17.52 -42.41
C GLN A 121 -29.08 18.92 -43.04
N LEU A 122 -27.97 19.65 -42.93
CA LEU A 122 -27.82 20.97 -43.54
C LEU A 122 -27.86 20.90 -45.07
N GLN A 123 -27.23 19.89 -45.67
CA GLN A 123 -27.29 19.66 -47.12
C GLN A 123 -28.71 19.35 -47.58
N ALA A 124 -29.43 18.47 -46.87
CA ALA A 124 -30.81 18.16 -47.18
C ALA A 124 -31.73 19.39 -47.08
N GLN A 125 -31.52 20.24 -46.07
CA GLN A 125 -32.26 21.49 -45.92
C GLN A 125 -31.95 22.48 -47.06
N ALA A 126 -30.69 22.60 -47.47
CA ALA A 126 -30.30 23.47 -48.57
C ALA A 126 -30.94 23.02 -49.90
N GLN A 127 -30.98 21.72 -50.17
CA GLN A 127 -31.65 21.18 -51.36
C GLN A 127 -33.16 21.46 -51.33
N ALA A 128 -33.82 21.20 -50.20
CA ALA A 128 -35.25 21.47 -50.06
C ALA A 128 -35.61 22.96 -50.30
N LEU A 129 -34.74 23.88 -49.89
CA LEU A 129 -34.93 25.31 -50.15
C LEU A 129 -34.75 25.66 -51.63
N GLN A 130 -33.80 25.01 -52.34
CA GLN A 130 -33.63 25.19 -53.77
C GLN A 130 -34.85 24.69 -54.54
N ASP A 131 -35.32 23.48 -54.25
CA ASP A 131 -36.50 22.88 -54.89
C ASP A 131 -37.74 23.74 -54.68
N LEU A 132 -37.92 24.29 -53.47
CA LEU A 132 -39.03 25.19 -53.15
C LEU A 132 -38.91 26.53 -53.90
N GLY A 133 -37.69 27.05 -54.07
CA GLY A 133 -37.42 28.22 -54.89
C GLY A 133 -37.80 28.01 -56.36
N GLU A 134 -37.42 26.87 -56.94
CA GLU A 134 -37.80 26.49 -58.31
C GLU A 134 -39.32 26.40 -58.47
N GLN A 135 -40.00 25.73 -57.54
CA GLN A 135 -41.47 25.64 -57.56
C GLN A 135 -42.15 27.02 -57.50
N VAL A 136 -41.64 27.95 -56.68
CA VAL A 136 -42.19 29.32 -56.59
C VAL A 136 -42.00 30.08 -57.91
N VAL A 137 -40.84 29.93 -58.56
CA VAL A 137 -40.57 30.55 -59.87
C VAL A 137 -41.51 29.98 -60.94
N ASP A 138 -41.64 28.66 -61.02
CA ASP A 138 -42.50 27.98 -61.98
C ASP A 138 -43.98 28.37 -61.80
N MET A 139 -44.46 28.40 -60.56
CA MET A 139 -45.83 28.82 -60.24
C MET A 139 -46.09 30.26 -60.68
N ARG A 140 -45.12 31.16 -60.47
CA ARG A 140 -45.25 32.56 -60.88
C ARG A 140 -45.22 32.74 -62.39
N LEU A 141 -44.38 31.97 -63.10
CA LEU A 141 -44.38 31.94 -64.56
C LEU A 141 -45.74 31.45 -65.10
N GLN A 142 -46.31 30.40 -64.51
CA GLN A 142 -47.64 29.90 -64.89
C GLN A 142 -48.74 30.95 -64.66
N GLN A 143 -48.70 31.68 -63.53
CA GLN A 143 -49.65 32.78 -63.27
C GLN A 143 -49.56 33.87 -64.34
N ILE A 144 -48.35 34.33 -64.68
CA ILE A 144 -48.14 35.35 -65.71
C ILE A 144 -48.68 34.89 -67.07
N LEU A 145 -48.42 33.62 -67.44
CA LEU A 145 -48.92 33.04 -68.69
C LEU A 145 -50.46 32.97 -68.72
N ASN A 146 -51.08 32.59 -67.61
CA ASN A 146 -52.54 32.51 -67.49
C ASN A 146 -53.20 33.90 -67.52
N GLU A 147 -52.59 34.92 -66.89
CA GLU A 147 -53.09 36.30 -66.90
C GLU A 147 -52.88 37.00 -68.26
N GLY A 148 -51.76 36.73 -68.94
CA GLY A 148 -51.48 37.26 -70.28
C GLY A 148 -52.34 36.65 -71.38
N GLY A 149 -52.81 35.41 -71.21
CA GLY A 149 -53.71 34.72 -72.16
C GLY A 149 -55.15 35.26 -72.19
N THR A 150 -55.57 36.03 -71.17
CA THR A 150 -56.92 36.60 -71.06
C THR A 150 -57.10 37.98 -71.72
N GLN A 151 -56.09 38.50 -72.44
CA GLN A 151 -56.18 39.78 -73.17
C GLN A 151 -56.18 39.64 -74.72
N SER A 152 -56.67 38.52 -75.26
CA SER A 152 -56.97 38.40 -76.71
C SER A 152 -58.46 38.41 -77.00
#